data_AF-A0A9D5BM47-F1
#
_entry.id   AF-A0A9D5BM47-F1
#
_cell.length_a   1.000
_cell.length_b   1.000
_cell.length_c   1.000
_cell.angle_alpha   90.00
_cell.angle_beta   90.00
_cell.angle_gamma   90.00
#
_symmetry.space_group_name_H-M   'P 1'
#
loop_
_entity.id
_entity.type
_entity.pdbx_description
1 polymer ?
#
loop_
_entity_poly.entity_id
_entity_poly.type
_entity_poly.pdbx_seq_one_letter_code
_entity_poly.pdbx_strand_id
1 'polypeptide(L)'
;MASKYCSKSGYDGGSVHVSITISPSGTRSYARRERKSQIAYAVEDAIRSADFKDYSLQTPESLSCWNPDCIGFSLIEYILCNICKDERPGAVLVFMTRWDDISSLKEKLQAHTWPKLGSYNTVLGYPNRVLLLTCHGSMASSEKKEIFEEPEDGVRKIVLASNIAKTSITIDDVVFVLDCGKEKETSYDALNNAPCLLPTWISKASTHQTRGRAGRVQPGECYHLYPRCVYDGFAEY
;
A
#
# COMPACT_ATOMS: atom_id res chain seq x y z
N MET A 1 -3.23 0.66 -23.25
CA MET A 1 -3.45 -0.57 -22.43
C MET A 1 -3.65 -0.28 -20.93
N ALA A 2 -3.63 0.97 -20.46
CA ALA A 2 -3.78 1.33 -19.04
C ALA A 2 -5.22 1.37 -18.48
N SER A 3 -6.24 1.24 -19.34
CA SER A 3 -7.66 1.24 -18.97
C SER A 3 -8.12 -0.07 -18.27
N LYS A 4 -7.24 -1.06 -18.12
CA LYS A 4 -7.56 -2.39 -17.58
C LYS A 4 -7.25 -2.56 -16.08
N TYR A 5 -6.72 -1.54 -15.40
CA TYR A 5 -6.08 -1.71 -14.09
C TYR A 5 -6.95 -1.39 -12.87
N CYS A 6 -8.06 -0.67 -13.04
CA CYS A 6 -8.97 -0.31 -11.97
C CYS A 6 -10.29 0.23 -12.54
N SER A 7 -11.43 -0.22 -12.01
CA SER A 7 -12.72 0.46 -12.19
C SER A 7 -13.27 0.83 -10.83
N LYS A 8 -13.65 2.10 -10.66
CA LYS A 8 -14.21 2.65 -9.42
C LYS A 8 -15.62 2.09 -9.24
N SER A 9 -15.81 1.14 -8.33
CA SER A 9 -17.14 0.59 -8.04
C SER A 9 -17.73 1.25 -6.81
N GLY A 10 -18.62 2.23 -7.03
CA GLY A 10 -19.57 2.73 -6.03
C GLY A 10 -18.98 3.49 -4.83
N TYR A 11 -19.76 4.44 -4.32
CA TYR A 11 -19.47 5.18 -3.10
C TYR A 11 -20.37 4.60 -2.00
N ASP A 12 -19.79 3.92 -1.01
CA ASP A 12 -20.56 3.47 0.16
C ASP A 12 -19.87 3.96 1.43
N GLY A 13 -20.57 4.85 2.15
CA GLY A 13 -20.20 5.30 3.49
C GLY A 13 -18.75 5.81 3.67
N GLY A 14 -18.19 6.55 2.71
CA GLY A 14 -16.84 7.14 2.82
C GLY A 14 -15.70 6.13 2.64
N SER A 15 -15.95 5.02 1.95
CA SER A 15 -14.96 4.01 1.56
C SER A 15 -15.02 3.82 0.05
N VAL A 16 -13.89 3.98 -0.65
CA VAL A 16 -13.78 3.68 -2.09
C VAL A 16 -13.29 2.24 -2.21
N HIS A 17 -14.16 1.35 -2.69
CA HIS A 17 -13.75 0.00 -3.04
C HIS A 17 -13.12 0.01 -4.44
N VAL A 18 -11.80 -0.17 -4.49
CA VAL A 18 -11.04 -0.29 -5.72
C VAL A 18 -10.86 -1.77 -6.05
N SER A 19 -11.47 -2.22 -7.15
CA SER A 19 -11.21 -3.56 -7.70
C SER A 19 -9.85 -3.55 -8.40
N ILE A 20 -8.86 -4.14 -7.75
CA ILE A 20 -7.46 -4.16 -8.18
C ILE A 20 -7.24 -5.22 -9.25
N THR A 21 -6.63 -4.82 -10.38
CA THR A 21 -6.17 -5.75 -11.43
C THR A 21 -4.64 -5.85 -11.46
N ILE A 22 -4.09 -7.04 -11.21
CA ILE A 22 -2.65 -7.35 -11.29
C ILE A 22 -2.40 -8.08 -12.61
N SER A 23 -1.69 -7.45 -13.55
CA SER A 23 -1.18 -8.14 -14.73
C SER A 23 0.25 -8.64 -14.48
N PRO A 24 0.62 -9.84 -14.96
CA PRO A 24 1.93 -10.40 -14.72
C PRO A 24 2.97 -9.68 -15.59
N SER A 25 3.73 -8.75 -15.00
CA SER A 25 5.01 -8.34 -15.56
C SER A 25 6.11 -9.17 -14.88
N GLY A 26 6.67 -10.14 -15.63
CA GLY A 26 7.81 -10.96 -15.18
C GLY A 26 8.93 -10.10 -14.59
N THR A 27 9.57 -10.52 -13.51
CA THR A 27 10.45 -11.69 -13.39
C THR A 27 10.09 -12.55 -12.17
N ARG A 28 10.09 -13.88 -12.32
CA ARG A 28 10.14 -14.80 -11.17
C ARG A 28 11.46 -14.57 -10.44
N SER A 29 11.46 -13.75 -9.40
CA SER A 29 12.49 -13.87 -8.37
C SER A 29 12.25 -15.21 -7.67
N TYR A 30 13.29 -16.02 -7.57
CA TYR A 30 13.26 -17.25 -6.79
C TYR A 30 13.13 -16.85 -5.30
N ALA A 31 11.90 -16.62 -4.86
CA ALA A 31 11.60 -16.54 -3.44
C ALA A 31 11.96 -17.89 -2.81
N ARG A 32 12.83 -17.84 -1.81
CA ARG A 32 13.15 -18.97 -0.94
C ARG A 32 11.84 -19.60 -0.50
N ARG A 33 11.70 -20.93 -0.66
CA ARG A 33 10.49 -21.69 -0.32
C ARG A 33 10.30 -21.66 1.20
N GLU A 34 9.72 -20.59 1.72
CA GLU A 34 9.30 -20.49 3.11
C GLU A 34 7.97 -21.25 3.27
N ARG A 35 7.74 -21.84 4.44
CA ARG A 35 6.44 -22.47 4.76
C ARG A 35 5.37 -21.38 4.68
N LYS A 36 4.36 -21.58 3.82
CA LYS A 36 3.19 -20.71 3.73
C LYS A 36 2.61 -20.49 5.13
N SER A 37 2.35 -19.22 5.48
CA SER A 37 1.72 -18.86 6.75
C SER A 37 0.29 -19.39 6.83
N GLN A 38 -0.26 -19.56 8.02
CA GLN A 38 -1.66 -19.97 8.20
C GLN A 38 -2.62 -19.02 7.49
N ILE A 39 -2.32 -17.71 7.48
CA ILE A 39 -3.11 -16.72 6.77
C ILE A 39 -2.96 -16.88 5.26
N ALA A 40 -1.78 -17.21 4.73
CA ALA A 40 -1.64 -17.50 3.29
C ALA A 40 -2.54 -18.66 2.85
N TYR A 41 -2.69 -19.71 3.67
CA TYR A 41 -3.64 -20.79 3.40
C TYR A 41 -5.10 -20.36 3.51
N ALA A 42 -5.47 -19.63 4.57
CA ALA A 42 -6.82 -19.11 4.74
C ALA A 42 -7.24 -18.18 3.60
N VAL A 43 -6.29 -17.37 3.11
CA VAL A 43 -6.48 -16.47 1.97
C VAL A 43 -6.63 -17.25 0.66
N GLU A 44 -5.83 -18.27 0.41
CA GLU A 44 -6.00 -19.13 -0.77
C GLU A 44 -7.38 -19.81 -0.79
N ASP A 45 -7.87 -20.25 0.37
CA ASP A 45 -9.19 -20.84 0.52
C ASP A 45 -10.31 -19.80 0.34
N ALA A 46 -10.15 -18.61 0.91
CA ALA A 46 -11.08 -17.50 0.77
C ALA A 46 -11.17 -17.00 -0.68
N ILE A 47 -10.06 -16.94 -1.42
CA ILE A 47 -10.05 -16.61 -2.85
C ILE A 47 -10.73 -17.71 -3.66
N ARG A 48 -10.51 -18.99 -3.31
CA ARG A 48 -11.15 -20.13 -4.00
C ARG A 48 -12.66 -20.17 -3.79
N SER A 49 -13.13 -19.74 -2.63
CA SER A 49 -14.55 -19.75 -2.26
C SER A 49 -15.29 -18.45 -2.59
N ALA A 50 -14.58 -17.39 -3.01
CA ALA A 50 -15.19 -16.12 -3.35
C ALA A 50 -16.06 -16.20 -4.61
N ASP A 51 -17.24 -15.56 -4.57
CA ASP A 51 -18.12 -15.38 -5.72
C ASP A 51 -17.76 -14.06 -6.44
N PHE A 52 -17.36 -14.15 -7.71
CA PHE A 52 -16.94 -13.00 -8.52
C PHE A 52 -18.01 -12.50 -9.50
N LYS A 53 -19.27 -12.94 -9.38
CA LYS A 53 -20.35 -12.59 -10.33
C LYS A 53 -20.58 -11.09 -10.50
N ASP A 54 -20.39 -10.30 -9.44
CA ASP A 54 -20.57 -8.84 -9.47
C ASP A 54 -19.32 -8.08 -9.95
N TYR A 55 -18.23 -8.80 -10.24
CA TYR A 55 -16.96 -8.23 -10.68
C TYR A 55 -16.74 -8.41 -12.18
N SER A 56 -15.85 -7.58 -12.75
CA SER A 56 -15.45 -7.74 -14.14
C SER A 56 -14.73 -9.07 -14.38
N LEU A 57 -14.76 -9.58 -15.62
CA LEU A 57 -14.01 -10.78 -16.01
C LEU A 57 -12.48 -10.65 -15.81
N GLN A 58 -11.96 -9.42 -15.71
CA GLN A 58 -10.54 -9.16 -15.46
C GLN A 58 -10.15 -9.32 -13.99
N THR A 59 -11.12 -9.28 -13.07
CA THR A 59 -10.88 -9.37 -11.63
C THR A 59 -10.42 -10.77 -11.20
N PRO A 60 -11.04 -11.88 -11.63
CA PRO A 60 -10.52 -13.22 -11.34
C PRO A 60 -9.11 -13.47 -11.90
N GLU A 61 -8.84 -13.04 -13.14
CA GLU A 61 -7.51 -13.16 -13.76
C GLU A 61 -6.44 -12.44 -12.93
N SER A 62 -6.78 -11.26 -12.44
CA SER A 62 -5.91 -10.43 -11.61
C SER A 62 -5.62 -11.02 -10.26
N LEU A 63 -6.67 -11.54 -9.60
CA LEU A 63 -6.54 -12.19 -8.31
C LEU A 63 -5.73 -13.48 -8.40
N SER A 64 -5.75 -14.18 -9.54
CA SER A 64 -4.88 -15.34 -9.79
C SER A 64 -3.38 -14.99 -9.77
N CYS A 65 -3.04 -13.73 -10.05
CA CYS A 65 -1.68 -13.20 -10.00
C CYS A 65 -1.35 -12.50 -8.67
N TRP A 66 -2.33 -12.32 -7.78
CA TRP A 66 -2.12 -11.72 -6.47
C TRP A 66 -1.37 -12.71 -5.57
N ASN A 67 -0.32 -12.24 -4.91
CA ASN A 67 0.49 -13.05 -4.02
C ASN A 67 0.48 -12.43 -2.61
N PRO A 68 0.00 -13.15 -1.58
CA PRO A 68 -0.03 -12.64 -0.21
C PRO A 68 1.35 -12.28 0.31
N ASP A 69 2.43 -12.88 -0.18
CA ASP A 69 3.80 -12.69 0.31
C ASP A 69 4.58 -11.59 -0.42
N CYS A 70 4.01 -10.99 -1.47
CA CYS A 70 4.66 -9.92 -2.24
C CYS A 70 3.93 -8.59 -2.09
N ILE A 71 4.69 -7.52 -1.90
CA ILE A 71 4.15 -6.16 -1.98
C ILE A 71 4.04 -5.76 -3.46
N GLY A 72 2.84 -5.41 -3.91
CA GLY A 72 2.58 -5.04 -5.30
C GLY A 72 3.14 -3.67 -5.69
N PHE A 73 4.46 -3.53 -5.86
CA PHE A 73 5.10 -2.23 -6.18
C PHE A 73 4.52 -1.58 -7.44
N SER A 74 4.24 -2.36 -8.49
CA SER A 74 3.66 -1.83 -9.73
C SER A 74 2.23 -1.31 -9.52
N LEU A 75 1.47 -1.94 -8.61
CA LEU A 75 0.14 -1.49 -8.25
C LEU A 75 0.20 -0.19 -7.44
N ILE A 76 1.11 -0.11 -6.44
CA ILE A 76 1.33 1.11 -5.66
C ILE A 76 1.69 2.25 -6.61
N GLU A 77 2.67 2.05 -7.49
CA GLU A 77 3.09 3.05 -8.49
C GLU A 77 1.93 3.50 -9.38
N TYR A 78 1.11 2.56 -9.86
CA TYR A 78 -0.06 2.87 -10.68
C TYR A 78 -1.08 3.75 -9.93
N ILE A 79 -1.44 3.36 -8.69
CA ILE A 79 -2.38 4.12 -7.86
C ILE A 79 -1.82 5.51 -7.55
N LEU A 80 -0.54 5.61 -7.18
CA LEU A 80 0.11 6.90 -6.93
C LEU A 80 0.09 7.79 -8.19
N CYS A 81 0.35 7.23 -9.37
CA CYS A 81 0.27 7.96 -10.63
C CYS A 81 -1.15 8.49 -10.90
N ASN A 82 -2.18 7.66 -10.68
CA ASN A 82 -3.58 8.05 -10.86
C ASN A 82 -3.97 9.17 -9.88
N ILE A 83 -3.61 9.01 -8.60
CA ILE A 83 -3.83 10.02 -7.56
C ILE A 83 -3.17 11.35 -7.96
N CYS A 84 -1.88 11.34 -8.32
CA CYS A 84 -1.16 12.56 -8.68
C CYS A 84 -1.68 13.25 -9.97
N LYS A 85 -2.32 12.52 -10.88
CA LYS A 85 -2.83 13.07 -12.16
C LYS A 85 -4.27 13.58 -12.06
N ASP A 86 -5.13 12.78 -11.44
CA ASP A 86 -6.58 12.91 -11.62
C ASP A 86 -7.33 13.26 -10.32
N GLU A 87 -6.68 13.12 -9.16
CA GLU A 87 -7.33 13.34 -7.87
C GLU A 87 -7.02 14.72 -7.26
N ARG A 88 -7.95 15.17 -6.39
CA ARG A 88 -7.87 16.42 -5.63
C ARG A 88 -6.58 16.57 -4.80
N PRO A 89 -6.20 17.80 -4.40
CA PRO A 89 -5.03 18.02 -3.54
C PRO A 89 -5.11 17.24 -2.21
N GLY A 90 -3.93 16.89 -1.69
CA GLY A 90 -3.78 16.15 -0.44
C GLY A 90 -2.57 15.21 -0.46
N ALA A 91 -1.94 15.05 0.69
CA ALA A 91 -0.82 14.13 0.85
C ALA A 91 -1.27 12.67 0.77
N VAL A 92 -0.34 11.81 0.37
CA VAL A 92 -0.52 10.36 0.31
C VAL A 92 0.33 9.68 1.38
N LEU A 93 -0.27 8.81 2.19
CA LEU A 93 0.40 7.98 3.18
C LEU A 93 0.34 6.51 2.76
N VAL A 94 1.48 5.87 2.55
CA VAL A 94 1.57 4.45 2.14
C VAL A 94 2.09 3.62 3.30
N PHE A 95 1.27 2.73 3.85
CA PHE A 95 1.68 1.79 4.89
C PHE A 95 2.33 0.54 4.28
N MET A 96 3.58 0.31 4.66
CA MET A 96 4.42 -0.83 4.25
C MET A 96 5.05 -1.49 5.48
N THR A 97 5.61 -2.70 5.32
CA THR A 97 6.08 -3.48 6.47
C THR A 97 7.59 -3.40 6.71
N ARG A 98 8.41 -3.49 5.65
CA ARG A 98 9.87 -3.61 5.77
C ARG A 98 10.57 -2.37 5.23
N TRP A 99 11.67 -1.99 5.89
CA TRP A 99 12.54 -0.91 5.42
C TRP A 99 13.08 -1.19 4.01
N ASP A 100 13.53 -2.43 3.75
CA ASP A 100 14.05 -2.82 2.42
C ASP A 100 13.01 -2.55 1.32
N ASP A 101 11.73 -2.83 1.59
CA ASP A 101 10.65 -2.61 0.64
C ASP A 101 10.37 -1.11 0.46
N ILE A 102 10.35 -0.34 1.56
CA ILE A 102 10.19 1.11 1.54
C ILE A 102 11.31 1.77 0.71
N SER A 103 12.57 1.41 0.97
CA SER A 103 13.73 1.93 0.26
C SER A 103 13.70 1.55 -1.21
N SER A 104 13.43 0.28 -1.51
CA SER A 104 13.36 -0.22 -2.90
C SER A 104 12.24 0.45 -3.69
N LEU A 105 11.06 0.67 -3.09
CA LEU A 105 9.97 1.39 -3.73
C LEU A 105 10.34 2.86 -3.93
N LYS A 106 10.95 3.52 -2.94
CA LYS A 106 11.41 4.91 -3.07
C LYS A 106 12.37 5.07 -4.25
N GLU A 107 13.40 4.24 -4.31
CA GLU A 107 14.38 4.23 -5.39
C GLU A 107 13.72 3.98 -6.74
N LYS A 108 12.80 3.00 -6.81
CA LYS A 108 12.05 2.72 -8.03
C LYS A 108 11.28 3.96 -8.49
N LEU A 109 10.45 4.55 -7.62
CA LEU A 109 9.64 5.73 -7.92
C LEU A 109 10.49 6.93 -8.37
N GLN A 110 11.65 7.15 -7.74
CA GLN A 110 12.57 8.22 -8.11
C GLN A 110 13.27 7.95 -9.45
N ALA A 111 13.63 6.70 -9.74
CA ALA A 111 14.30 6.30 -10.99
C ALA A 111 13.43 6.51 -12.24
N HIS A 112 12.11 6.66 -12.08
CA HIS A 112 11.18 7.00 -13.16
C HIS A 112 11.32 8.43 -13.71
N THR A 113 12.39 9.15 -13.34
CA THR A 113 12.79 10.45 -13.91
C THR A 113 13.24 10.39 -15.37
N TRP A 114 13.59 9.21 -15.89
CA TRP A 114 14.10 9.09 -17.26
C TRP A 114 12.98 8.77 -18.28
N PRO A 115 12.81 9.57 -19.35
CA PRO A 115 11.87 9.25 -20.42
C PRO A 115 12.39 8.04 -21.19
N LYS A 116 12.01 6.82 -20.77
CA LYS A 116 12.11 5.65 -21.64
C LYS A 116 11.08 5.85 -22.74
N LEU A 117 11.57 5.92 -23.99
CA LEU A 117 10.78 6.03 -25.21
C LEU A 117 9.61 5.03 -25.16
N GLY A 118 8.38 5.53 -25.01
CA GLY A 118 7.15 4.73 -24.94
C GLY A 118 6.54 4.51 -23.54
N SER A 119 7.16 5.02 -22.46
CA SER A 119 6.59 4.96 -21.11
C SER A 119 5.83 6.26 -20.78
N TYR A 120 4.52 6.17 -20.68
CA TYR A 120 3.63 7.29 -20.39
C TYR A 120 3.90 7.87 -19.00
N ASN A 121 4.61 8.99 -18.93
CA ASN A 121 4.40 10.08 -17.97
C ASN A 121 4.21 9.65 -16.49
N THR A 122 5.27 9.16 -15.84
CA THR A 122 5.29 8.90 -14.39
C THR A 122 5.71 10.18 -13.67
N VAL A 123 4.71 11.00 -13.30
CA VAL A 123 4.89 12.28 -12.59
C VAL A 123 5.68 12.14 -11.27
N LEU A 124 5.78 10.92 -10.76
CA LEU A 124 6.36 10.55 -9.46
C LEU A 124 7.87 10.77 -9.35
N GLY A 125 8.60 10.78 -10.48
CA GLY A 125 10.05 11.00 -10.47
C GLY A 125 10.44 12.48 -10.37
N TYR A 126 9.53 13.40 -10.65
CA TYR A 126 9.85 14.82 -10.78
C TYR A 126 9.75 15.54 -9.42
N PRO A 127 10.85 16.06 -8.85
CA PRO A 127 10.85 16.65 -7.52
C PRO A 127 10.02 17.93 -7.42
N ASN A 128 9.84 18.66 -8.54
CA ASN A 128 8.95 19.82 -8.64
C ASN A 128 7.46 19.44 -8.76
N ARG A 129 7.12 18.16 -8.65
CA ARG A 129 5.74 17.64 -8.67
C ARG A 129 5.44 16.75 -7.48
N VAL A 130 6.44 16.02 -6.99
CA VAL A 130 6.28 15.06 -5.89
C VAL A 130 7.42 15.20 -4.89
N LEU A 131 7.05 15.38 -3.62
CA LEU A 131 7.95 15.29 -2.48
C LEU A 131 7.82 13.89 -1.87
N LEU A 132 8.83 13.03 -2.11
CA LEU A 132 8.80 11.64 -1.68
C LEU A 132 9.64 11.42 -0.41
N LEU A 133 8.94 11.14 0.69
CA LEU A 133 9.52 10.96 2.02
C LEU A 133 9.35 9.51 2.49
N THR A 134 10.20 9.11 3.44
CA THR A 134 10.12 7.81 4.11
C THR A 134 9.92 8.03 5.60
N CYS A 135 9.22 7.10 6.25
CA CYS A 135 9.02 7.14 7.69
C CYS A 135 9.19 5.77 8.33
N HIS A 136 10.22 5.63 9.15
CA HIS A 136 10.54 4.38 9.83
C HIS A 136 10.95 4.63 11.29
N GLY A 137 10.80 3.61 12.14
CA GLY A 137 11.09 3.70 13.57
C GLY A 137 12.52 4.11 13.90
N SER A 138 13.48 3.66 13.08
CA SER A 138 14.91 3.95 13.25
C SER A 138 15.36 5.31 12.71
N MET A 139 14.48 6.09 12.07
CA MET A 139 14.86 7.40 11.53
C MET A 139 15.03 8.46 12.64
N ALA A 140 16.01 9.34 12.47
CA ALA A 140 16.29 10.42 13.40
C ALA A 140 15.16 11.46 13.39
N SER A 141 14.98 12.16 14.52
CA SER A 141 13.90 13.17 14.66
C SER A 141 14.03 14.31 13.65
N SER A 142 15.26 14.69 13.27
CA SER A 142 15.52 15.70 12.25
C SER A 142 15.02 15.28 10.88
N GLU A 143 15.16 13.99 10.52
CA GLU A 143 14.69 13.44 9.24
C GLU A 143 13.16 13.37 9.18
N LYS A 144 12.50 13.23 10.32
CA LYS A 144 11.03 13.21 10.40
C LYS A 144 10.43 14.60 10.33
N LYS A 145 11.20 15.67 10.53
CA LYS A 145 10.67 17.05 10.56
C LYS A 145 9.93 17.40 9.27
N GLU A 146 10.53 17.10 8.12
CA GLU A 146 10.01 17.40 6.79
C GLU A 146 8.65 16.73 6.51
N ILE A 147 8.34 15.62 7.19
CA ILE A 147 7.05 14.92 7.07
C ILE A 147 5.89 15.81 7.54
N PHE A 148 6.14 16.64 8.56
CA PHE A 148 5.12 17.51 9.18
C PHE A 148 4.96 18.86 8.49
N GLU A 149 5.91 19.25 7.64
CA GLU A 149 5.83 20.50 6.89
C GLU A 149 4.90 20.35 5.68
N GLU A 150 4.23 21.43 5.31
CA GLU A 150 3.46 21.48 4.06
C GLU A 150 4.43 21.49 2.86
N PRO A 151 4.13 20.75 1.78
CA PRO A 151 4.94 20.81 0.57
C PRO A 151 4.78 22.15 -0.16
N GLU A 152 5.70 22.49 -1.05
CA GLU A 152 5.57 23.65 -1.93
C GLU A 152 4.30 23.59 -2.80
N ASP A 153 3.78 24.75 -3.20
CA ASP A 153 2.59 24.86 -4.04
C ASP A 153 2.72 24.04 -5.33
N GLY A 154 1.74 23.17 -5.57
CA GLY A 154 1.72 22.28 -6.73
C GLY A 154 2.58 21.02 -6.61
N VAL A 155 3.26 20.83 -5.47
CA VAL A 155 4.00 19.60 -5.13
C VAL A 155 3.13 18.71 -4.25
N ARG A 156 2.99 17.43 -4.61
CA ARG A 156 2.29 16.43 -3.78
C ARG A 156 3.26 15.71 -2.86
N LYS A 157 3.01 15.77 -1.55
CA LYS A 157 3.73 14.97 -0.56
C LYS A 157 3.27 13.52 -0.57
N ILE A 158 4.22 12.58 -0.66
CA ILE A 158 3.99 11.13 -0.54
C ILE A 158 4.92 10.60 0.54
N VAL A 159 4.36 9.95 1.55
CA VAL A 159 5.10 9.40 2.69
C VAL A 159 4.99 7.88 2.67
N LEU A 160 6.10 7.19 2.45
CA LEU A 160 6.21 5.74 2.56
C LEU A 160 6.57 5.37 4.00
N ALA A 161 5.63 4.79 4.74
CA ALA A 161 5.75 4.62 6.18
C ALA A 161 5.64 3.16 6.63
N SER A 162 6.37 2.80 7.67
CA SER A 162 6.02 1.61 8.46
C SER A 162 4.86 1.90 9.42
N ASN A 163 4.41 0.86 10.13
CA ASN A 163 3.38 0.97 11.16
C ASN A 163 3.69 1.97 12.29
N ILE A 164 4.88 2.58 12.37
CA ILE A 164 5.12 3.72 13.28
C ILE A 164 4.18 4.90 12.98
N ALA A 165 3.81 5.11 11.72
CA ALA A 165 2.88 6.17 11.36
C ALA A 165 1.43 5.89 11.78
N LYS A 166 1.11 4.64 12.16
CA LYS A 166 -0.24 4.22 12.56
C LYS A 166 -0.60 4.71 13.95
N THR A 167 0.37 4.83 14.86
CA THR A 167 0.11 5.22 16.27
C THR A 167 0.88 6.46 16.69
N SER A 168 2.08 6.70 16.17
CA SER A 168 3.00 7.68 16.74
C SER A 168 3.18 8.97 15.92
N ILE A 169 2.59 9.06 14.73
CA ILE A 169 2.79 10.20 13.82
C ILE A 169 1.44 10.67 13.32
N THR A 170 1.24 11.99 13.34
CA THR A 170 0.07 12.65 12.79
C THR A 170 0.53 13.60 11.70
N ILE A 171 0.10 13.33 10.48
CA ILE A 171 0.40 14.12 9.29
C ILE A 171 -0.94 14.72 8.87
N ASP A 172 -1.09 16.03 9.04
CA ASP A 172 -2.41 16.68 9.01
C ASP A 172 -2.98 16.78 7.58
N ASP A 173 -2.13 16.89 6.57
CA ASP A 173 -2.53 17.08 5.16
C ASP A 173 -2.82 15.78 4.40
N VAL A 174 -2.87 14.62 5.08
CA VAL A 174 -3.16 13.33 4.46
C VAL A 174 -4.63 13.22 4.05
N VAL A 175 -4.85 12.95 2.76
CA VAL A 175 -6.18 12.73 2.16
C VAL A 175 -6.28 11.34 1.54
N PHE A 176 -5.16 10.74 1.15
CA PHE A 176 -5.11 9.43 0.54
C PHE A 176 -4.23 8.50 1.37
N VAL A 177 -4.74 7.32 1.66
CA VAL A 177 -4.00 6.26 2.36
C VAL A 177 -3.94 5.04 1.47
N LEU A 178 -2.75 4.45 1.32
CA LEU A 178 -2.56 3.13 0.71
C LEU A 178 -2.14 2.17 1.81
N ASP A 179 -2.91 1.10 2.02
CA ASP A 179 -2.67 0.12 3.07
C ASP A 179 -2.29 -1.24 2.46
N CYS A 180 -1.05 -1.68 2.67
CA CYS A 180 -0.60 -3.00 2.20
C CYS A 180 -1.15 -4.16 3.04
N GLY A 181 -1.78 -3.91 4.19
CA GLY A 181 -2.41 -4.93 5.02
C GLY A 181 -1.47 -5.74 5.91
N LYS A 182 -0.20 -5.35 6.01
CA LYS A 182 0.79 -6.06 6.82
C LYS A 182 1.59 -5.14 7.73
N GLU A 183 1.84 -5.59 8.94
CA GLU A 183 2.70 -4.90 9.90
C GLU A 183 3.70 -5.86 10.56
N LYS A 184 4.69 -5.32 11.28
CA LYS A 184 5.55 -6.13 12.13
C LYS A 184 4.95 -6.17 13.52
N GLU A 185 4.72 -7.38 14.02
CA GLU A 185 4.20 -7.62 15.36
C GLU A 185 5.24 -8.37 16.21
N THR A 186 5.27 -8.06 17.51
CA THR A 186 6.13 -8.74 18.48
C THR A 186 5.62 -10.16 18.69
N SER A 187 6.48 -11.13 18.45
CA SER A 187 6.27 -12.56 18.68
C SER A 187 7.38 -13.13 19.55
N TYR A 188 7.30 -14.42 19.87
CA TYR A 188 8.28 -15.11 20.70
C TYR A 188 8.91 -16.29 19.95
N ASP A 189 10.23 -16.22 19.75
CA ASP A 189 10.99 -17.33 19.21
C ASP A 189 11.40 -18.28 20.34
N ALA A 190 10.67 -19.39 20.46
CA ALA A 190 10.90 -20.39 21.50
C ALA A 190 12.25 -21.11 21.36
N LEU A 191 12.84 -21.18 20.16
CA LEU A 191 14.14 -21.84 19.96
C LEU A 191 15.29 -20.98 20.49
N ASN A 192 15.18 -19.66 20.32
CA ASN A 192 16.19 -18.69 20.76
C ASN A 192 15.86 -18.04 22.11
N ASN A 193 14.71 -18.37 22.70
CA ASN A 193 14.21 -17.82 23.96
C ASN A 193 14.23 -16.28 23.95
N ALA A 194 13.80 -15.67 22.84
CA ALA A 194 13.93 -14.25 22.58
C ALA A 194 12.69 -13.68 21.87
N PRO A 195 12.30 -12.42 22.17
CA PRO A 195 11.29 -11.72 21.40
C PRO A 195 11.80 -11.47 19.97
N CYS A 196 10.91 -11.60 18.99
CA CYS A 196 11.18 -11.31 17.59
C CYS A 196 10.08 -10.46 16.97
N LEU A 197 10.35 -9.79 15.85
CA LEU A 197 9.37 -9.02 15.10
C LEU A 197 9.10 -9.73 13.77
N LEU A 198 7.89 -10.25 13.60
CA LEU A 198 7.50 -10.99 12.41
C LEU A 198 6.49 -10.20 11.59
N PRO A 199 6.58 -10.20 10.25
CA PRO A 199 5.52 -9.69 9.40
C PRO A 199 4.23 -10.49 9.59
N THR A 200 3.14 -9.83 9.97
CA THR A 200 1.81 -10.40 10.12
C THR A 200 0.78 -9.56 9.36
N TRP A 201 -0.36 -10.18 9.03
CA TRP A 201 -1.49 -9.44 8.50
C TRP A 201 -2.11 -8.62 9.62
N ILE A 202 -2.57 -7.42 9.28
CA ILE A 202 -3.21 -6.52 10.24
C ILE A 202 -4.60 -7.03 10.66
N SER A 203 -5.12 -6.52 11.78
CA SER A 203 -6.50 -6.72 12.18
C SER A 203 -7.49 -5.80 11.46
N LYS A 204 -8.78 -6.09 11.60
CA LYS A 204 -9.86 -5.18 11.16
C LYS A 204 -9.79 -3.88 11.94
N ALA A 205 -9.58 -3.91 13.26
CA ALA A 205 -9.36 -2.70 14.07
C ALA A 205 -8.19 -1.86 13.56
N SER A 206 -7.06 -2.49 13.20
CA SER A 206 -5.92 -1.83 12.58
C SER A 206 -6.30 -1.15 11.25
N THR A 207 -7.03 -1.85 10.40
CA THR A 207 -7.52 -1.32 9.11
C THR A 207 -8.38 -0.06 9.33
N HIS A 208 -9.26 -0.08 10.33
CA HIS A 208 -10.08 1.09 10.69
C HIS A 208 -9.23 2.28 11.16
N GLN A 209 -8.18 2.04 11.97
CA GLN A 209 -7.25 3.09 12.40
C GLN A 209 -6.51 3.70 11.22
N THR A 210 -6.03 2.87 10.29
CA THR A 210 -5.35 3.28 9.06
C THR A 210 -6.27 4.11 8.16
N ARG A 211 -7.52 3.69 7.96
CA ARG A 211 -8.54 4.46 7.24
C ARG A 211 -8.78 5.84 7.88
N GLY A 212 -8.79 5.92 9.20
CA GLY A 212 -8.95 7.17 9.95
C GLY A 212 -7.87 8.22 9.66
N ARG A 213 -6.73 7.84 9.06
CA ARG A 213 -5.66 8.77 8.68
C ARG A 213 -6.01 9.65 7.47
N ALA A 214 -6.89 9.19 6.58
CA ALA A 214 -7.30 9.93 5.39
C ALA A 214 -8.40 10.99 5.65
N GLY A 215 -9.04 10.98 6.82
CA GLY A 215 -10.27 11.74 7.09
C GLY A 215 -10.15 12.85 8.13
N ARG A 216 -8.93 13.28 8.48
CA ARG A 216 -8.73 14.17 9.63
C ARG A 216 -9.18 15.61 9.35
N VAL A 217 -8.74 16.17 8.23
CA VAL A 217 -8.97 17.59 7.89
C VAL A 217 -10.02 17.78 6.80
N GLN A 218 -10.23 16.77 5.97
CA GLN A 218 -11.21 16.76 4.89
C GLN A 218 -11.60 15.32 4.52
N PRO A 219 -12.65 15.10 3.70
CA PRO A 219 -12.96 13.76 3.20
C PRO A 219 -11.77 13.15 2.48
N GLY A 220 -11.44 11.90 2.79
CA GLY A 220 -10.35 11.19 2.13
C GLY A 220 -10.67 9.75 1.81
N GLU A 221 -9.67 9.06 1.26
CA GLU A 221 -9.82 7.76 0.62
C GLU A 221 -8.73 6.81 1.10
N CYS A 222 -9.12 5.57 1.40
CA CYS A 222 -8.21 4.52 1.83
C CYS A 222 -8.26 3.36 0.84
N TYR A 223 -7.12 3.05 0.23
CA TYR A 223 -6.90 2.03 -0.77
C TYR A 223 -6.28 0.80 -0.09
N HIS A 224 -7.07 -0.24 0.13
CA HIS A 224 -6.59 -1.50 0.68
C HIS A 224 -6.03 -2.38 -0.45
N LEU A 225 -4.75 -2.77 -0.36
CA LEU A 225 -4.04 -3.52 -1.41
C LEU A 225 -4.18 -5.04 -1.24
N TYR A 226 -5.27 -5.45 -0.62
CA TYR A 226 -5.65 -6.84 -0.40
C TYR A 226 -7.12 -7.06 -0.78
N PRO A 227 -7.47 -8.24 -1.31
CA PRO A 227 -8.85 -8.56 -1.67
C PRO A 227 -9.78 -8.55 -0.46
N ARG A 228 -11.08 -8.32 -0.69
CA ARG A 228 -12.09 -8.35 0.38
C ARG A 228 -12.11 -9.67 1.15
N CYS A 229 -11.98 -10.80 0.47
CA CYS A 229 -11.93 -12.11 1.10
C CYS A 229 -10.74 -12.27 2.08
N VAL A 230 -9.66 -11.51 1.87
CA VAL A 230 -8.53 -11.45 2.80
C VAL A 230 -8.86 -10.63 4.03
N TYR A 231 -9.48 -9.46 3.83
CA TYR A 231 -9.98 -8.61 4.91
C TYR A 231 -11.00 -9.34 5.80
N ASP A 232 -11.91 -10.11 5.20
CA ASP A 232 -12.94 -10.85 5.93
C ASP A 232 -12.31 -11.90 6.87
N GLY A 233 -11.14 -12.43 6.50
CA GLY A 233 -10.33 -13.36 7.29
C GLY A 233 -9.37 -12.70 8.31
N PHE A 234 -9.29 -11.37 8.37
CA PHE A 234 -8.49 -10.70 9.40
C PHE A 234 -9.07 -10.93 10.80
N ALA A 235 -8.19 -10.99 11.79
CA ALA A 235 -8.60 -10.93 13.20
C ALA A 235 -9.32 -9.61 13.49
N GLU A 236 -10.22 -9.61 14.47
CA GLU A 236 -10.93 -8.39 14.85
C GLU A 236 -10.00 -7.32 15.46
N TYR A 237 -9.01 -7.74 16.27
CA TYR A 237 -8.09 -6.88 17.02
C TYR A 237 -6.63 -7.21 16.78
#